data_AF-A0A9E2M4Q8-F1
#
_entry.id   AF-A0A9E2M4Q8-F1
#
_cell.length_a   1.000
_cell.length_b   1.000
_cell.length_c   1.000
_cell.angle_alpha   90.00
_cell.angle_beta   90.00
_cell.angle_gamma   90.00
#
_symmetry.space_group_name_H-M   'P 1'
#
loop_
_entity.id
_entity.type
_entity.pdbx_description
1 polymer ?
#
loop_
_entity_poly.entity_id
_entity_poly.type
_entity_poly.pdbx_seq_one_letter_code
_entity_poly.pdbx_strand_id
1 'polypeptide(L)'
;MSNGTEQKSIVERLQFIDRRIIFVFIGLAVVIPLLFGVSLEEETTPIVQRLFDFVDALPEESRVLLSFDYGPTTAPEIQPMMDAILRQCAERKAKLYMMAVWATGHNLTGETIAKILNPEYPEYQYGIDYVNLGYKAGNQGLIRLLYVDFKRMYSTDAAGTAIDSIPMMENINSLKNFDLIISFGGGFPGIKEWILYAGDPGKIPVGGGCTAVSAPLLYPYYPNQLVGLLGGAKGAAEYEAALLKAYPKFRGRKMAGMSLMMSQTVAHLVIMLFILFGNTLYFLLRASGKGRS
;
A
#
# COMPACT_ATOMS: atom_id res chain seq x y z
N MET A 1 -18.75 61.26 32.57
CA MET A 1 -19.64 60.93 31.44
C MET A 1 -18.85 60.13 30.43
N SER A 2 -19.39 58.96 30.05
CA SER A 2 -19.04 58.09 28.91
C SER A 2 -17.64 57.44 28.87
N ASN A 3 -17.48 56.35 29.62
CA ASN A 3 -16.59 55.25 29.22
C ASN A 3 -17.18 54.57 27.99
N GLY A 4 -16.82 55.04 26.79
CA GLY A 4 -17.16 54.39 25.53
C GLY A 4 -16.41 53.06 25.44
N THR A 5 -17.13 51.97 25.66
CA THR A 5 -16.64 50.62 25.41
C THR A 5 -16.51 50.49 23.89
N GLU A 6 -15.32 50.75 23.33
CA GLU A 6 -15.01 50.41 21.95
C GLU A 6 -15.22 48.90 21.78
N GLN A 7 -16.35 48.55 21.20
CA GLN A 7 -16.60 47.21 20.71
C GLN A 7 -15.57 46.95 19.60
N LYS A 8 -14.43 46.33 19.97
CA LYS A 8 -13.47 45.79 19.01
C LYS A 8 -14.26 45.01 17.98
N SER A 9 -14.15 45.42 16.71
CA SER A 9 -14.79 44.75 15.59
C SER A 9 -14.48 43.25 15.66
N ILE A 10 -15.44 42.39 15.30
CA ILE A 10 -15.23 40.93 15.22
C ILE A 10 -13.92 40.59 14.48
N VAL A 11 -13.55 41.42 13.51
CA VAL A 11 -12.35 41.33 12.70
C VAL A 11 -11.06 41.57 13.51
N GLU A 12 -11.04 42.49 14.48
CA GLU A 12 -9.89 42.72 15.36
C GLU A 12 -9.73 41.61 16.39
N ARG A 13 -10.83 41.01 16.86
CA ARG A 13 -10.77 39.83 17.75
C ARG A 13 -10.22 38.60 17.03
N LEU A 14 -10.45 38.49 15.72
CA LEU A 14 -9.95 37.40 14.88
C LEU A 14 -8.43 37.42 14.69
N GLN A 15 -7.79 38.60 14.75
CA GLN A 15 -6.33 38.73 14.69
C GLN A 15 -5.61 38.21 15.95
N PHE A 16 -6.32 38.08 17.07
CA PHE A 16 -5.79 37.55 18.34
C PHE A 16 -6.24 36.11 18.63
N ILE A 17 -6.80 35.39 17.65
CA ILE A 17 -7.09 33.97 17.84
C ILE A 17 -5.77 33.25 18.11
N ASP A 18 -5.67 32.69 19.31
CA ASP A 18 -4.53 31.86 19.70
C ASP A 18 -4.42 30.70 18.70
N ARG A 19 -3.23 30.52 18.12
CA ARG A 19 -2.89 29.42 17.21
C ARG A 19 -3.32 28.04 17.74
N ARG A 20 -3.42 27.87 19.06
CA ARG A 20 -3.93 26.66 19.72
C ARG A 20 -5.37 26.32 19.32
N ILE A 21 -6.24 27.32 19.15
CA ILE A 21 -7.64 27.11 18.72
C ILE A 21 -7.66 26.57 17.29
N ILE A 22 -6.79 27.09 16.41
CA ILE A 22 -6.63 26.59 15.04
C ILE A 22 -6.19 25.13 15.05
N PHE A 23 -5.18 24.77 15.87
CA PHE A 23 -4.74 23.38 16.00
C PHE A 23 -5.83 22.44 16.54
N VAL A 24 -6.67 22.91 17.47
CA VAL A 24 -7.82 22.14 17.96
C VAL A 24 -8.85 21.90 16.84
N PHE A 25 -9.17 22.91 16.04
CA PHE A 25 -10.07 22.75 14.90
C PHE A 25 -9.48 21.83 13.82
N ILE A 26 -8.19 21.93 13.51
CA ILE A 26 -7.51 20.99 12.60
C ILE A 26 -7.59 19.57 13.15
N GLY A 27 -7.24 19.39 14.42
CA GLY A 27 -7.29 18.10 15.10
C GLY A 27 -8.69 17.49 15.06
N LEU A 28 -9.72 18.25 15.43
CA LEU A 28 -11.11 17.81 15.35
C LEU A 28 -11.53 17.48 13.93
N ALA A 29 -11.15 18.30 12.96
CA ALA A 29 -11.56 18.07 11.58
C ALA A 29 -10.92 16.83 10.96
N VAL A 30 -9.74 16.39 11.43
CA VAL A 30 -9.13 15.09 11.07
C VAL A 30 -9.75 13.94 11.88
N VAL A 31 -9.95 14.12 13.19
CA VAL A 31 -10.43 13.07 14.09
C VAL A 31 -11.91 12.73 13.85
N ILE A 32 -12.76 13.71 13.57
CA ILE A 32 -14.20 13.51 13.39
C ILE A 32 -14.49 12.52 12.24
N PRO A 33 -14.00 12.73 10.99
CA PRO A 33 -14.26 11.79 9.90
C PRO A 33 -13.67 10.39 10.14
N LEU A 34 -12.54 10.31 10.85
CA LEU A 34 -11.97 9.03 11.30
C LEU A 34 -12.88 8.29 12.29
N LEU A 35 -13.55 9.02 13.21
CA LEU A 35 -14.49 8.44 14.16
C LEU A 35 -15.83 8.06 13.52
N PHE A 36 -16.34 8.88 12.60
CA PHE A 36 -17.64 8.66 11.95
C PHE A 36 -17.58 7.75 10.71
N GLY A 37 -16.39 7.33 10.29
CA GLY A 37 -16.22 6.33 9.22
C GLY A 37 -16.81 6.76 7.88
N VAL A 38 -16.81 8.06 7.59
CA VAL A 38 -17.25 8.56 6.28
C VAL A 38 -16.29 8.00 5.23
N SER A 39 -16.77 7.10 4.38
CA SER A 39 -16.01 6.56 3.25
C SER A 39 -16.48 7.25 1.97
N LEU A 40 -15.57 7.93 1.29
CA LEU A 40 -15.78 8.31 -0.10
C LEU A 40 -15.64 7.05 -0.96
N GLU A 41 -16.45 6.97 -2.00
CA GLU A 41 -16.35 5.90 -2.98
C GLU A 41 -15.05 6.10 -3.77
N GLU A 42 -14.12 5.16 -3.62
CA GLU A 42 -12.83 5.20 -4.33
C GLU A 42 -12.99 4.51 -5.68
N GLU A 43 -12.77 5.26 -6.75
CA GLU A 43 -12.74 4.71 -8.11
C GLU A 43 -11.34 4.21 -8.46
N THR A 44 -11.29 3.01 -9.02
CA THR A 44 -10.06 2.33 -9.43
C THR A 44 -9.51 2.90 -10.72
N THR A 45 -8.25 3.31 -10.72
CA THR A 45 -7.55 3.68 -11.96
C THR A 45 -7.29 2.46 -12.85
N PRO A 46 -7.13 2.62 -14.18
CA PRO A 46 -6.91 1.50 -15.09
C PRO A 46 -5.69 0.64 -14.76
N ILE A 47 -4.62 1.23 -14.22
CA ILE A 47 -3.39 0.52 -13.85
C ILE A 47 -3.57 -0.37 -12.62
N VAL A 48 -4.37 0.06 -11.65
CA VAL A 48 -4.72 -0.72 -10.45
C VAL A 48 -5.73 -1.80 -10.82
N GLN A 49 -6.79 -1.43 -11.56
CA GLN A 49 -7.83 -2.36 -11.99
C GLN A 49 -7.25 -3.50 -12.84
N ARG A 50 -6.27 -3.22 -13.72
CA ARG A 50 -5.63 -4.27 -14.53
C ARG A 50 -4.90 -5.31 -13.70
N LEU A 51 -4.23 -4.91 -12.61
CA LEU A 51 -3.60 -5.88 -11.72
C LEU A 51 -4.67 -6.69 -10.98
N PHE A 52 -5.71 -6.02 -10.48
CA PHE A 52 -6.83 -6.68 -9.82
C PHE A 52 -7.47 -7.74 -10.72
N ASP A 53 -7.80 -7.37 -11.96
CA ASP A 53 -8.41 -8.26 -12.95
C ASP A 53 -7.46 -9.41 -13.33
N PHE A 54 -6.16 -9.15 -13.41
CA PHE A 54 -5.18 -10.19 -13.71
C PHE A 54 -5.13 -11.24 -12.59
N VAL A 55 -5.05 -10.79 -11.33
CA VAL A 55 -5.10 -11.69 -10.16
C VAL A 55 -6.43 -12.43 -10.12
N ASP A 56 -7.53 -11.76 -10.46
CA ASP A 56 -8.87 -12.37 -10.54
C ASP A 56 -9.04 -13.31 -11.74
N ALA A 57 -8.18 -13.26 -12.75
CA ALA A 57 -8.22 -14.18 -13.88
C ALA A 57 -7.36 -15.43 -13.65
N LEU A 58 -6.52 -15.44 -12.60
CA LEU A 58 -5.64 -16.58 -12.31
C LEU A 58 -6.47 -17.85 -12.02
N PRO A 59 -6.09 -19.00 -12.62
CA PRO A 59 -6.62 -20.29 -12.21
C PRO A 59 -6.39 -20.55 -10.71
N GLU A 60 -7.25 -21.38 -10.10
CA GLU A 60 -6.96 -21.90 -8.76
C GLU A 60 -5.60 -22.62 -8.76
N GLU A 61 -4.92 -22.64 -7.60
CA GLU A 61 -3.60 -23.25 -7.43
C GLU A 61 -2.44 -22.57 -8.19
N SER A 62 -2.69 -21.42 -8.84
CA SER A 62 -1.64 -20.61 -9.45
C SER A 62 -0.56 -20.24 -8.44
N ARG A 63 0.70 -20.28 -8.85
CA ARG A 63 1.88 -20.04 -8.01
C ARG A 63 2.22 -18.56 -8.03
N VAL A 64 1.98 -17.87 -6.92
CA VAL A 64 2.19 -16.43 -6.78
C VAL A 64 3.36 -16.19 -5.83
N LEU A 65 4.39 -15.50 -6.32
CA LEU A 65 5.52 -15.04 -5.52
C LEU A 65 5.25 -13.63 -5.00
N LEU A 66 5.20 -13.46 -3.68
CA LEU A 66 5.05 -12.19 -3.00
C LEU A 66 6.38 -11.78 -2.37
N SER A 67 6.98 -10.69 -2.86
CA SER A 67 8.26 -10.19 -2.34
C SER A 67 8.07 -8.96 -1.46
N PHE A 68 8.50 -9.06 -0.20
CA PHE A 68 8.39 -8.03 0.85
C PHE A 68 9.63 -7.13 0.84
N ASP A 69 9.78 -6.30 -0.19
CA ASP A 69 10.98 -5.48 -0.44
C ASP A 69 10.84 -4.06 0.12
N TYR A 70 10.38 -3.98 1.37
CA TYR A 70 10.14 -2.73 2.08
C TYR A 70 10.50 -2.83 3.57
N GLY A 71 10.42 -1.71 4.27
CA GLY A 71 10.78 -1.63 5.69
C GLY A 71 9.75 -0.86 6.51
N PRO A 72 9.92 -0.81 7.84
CA PRO A 72 8.96 -0.17 8.75
C PRO A 72 8.63 1.28 8.42
N THR A 73 9.54 2.02 7.79
CA THR A 73 9.34 3.43 7.42
C THR A 73 8.39 3.60 6.23
N THR A 74 8.31 2.63 5.34
CA THR A 74 7.42 2.64 4.16
C THR A 74 6.22 1.71 4.32
N ALA A 75 6.22 0.84 5.33
CA ALA A 75 5.13 -0.09 5.64
C ALA A 75 3.76 0.58 5.81
N PRO A 76 3.60 1.75 6.46
CA PRO A 76 2.29 2.41 6.56
C PRO A 76 1.64 2.69 5.20
N GLU A 77 2.44 2.84 4.15
CA GLU A 77 1.98 3.10 2.80
C GLU A 77 1.83 1.81 1.96
N ILE A 78 2.74 0.85 2.13
CA ILE A 78 2.84 -0.35 1.30
C ILE A 78 2.06 -1.55 1.88
N GLN A 79 2.07 -1.74 3.20
CA GLN A 79 1.44 -2.89 3.86
C GLN A 79 -0.04 -3.06 3.49
N PRO A 80 -0.88 -2.00 3.41
CA PRO A 80 -2.27 -2.16 3.00
C PRO A 80 -2.43 -2.77 1.59
N MET A 81 -1.49 -2.50 0.68
CA MET A 81 -1.47 -3.12 -0.66
C MET A 81 -1.18 -4.61 -0.57
N MET A 82 -0.16 -4.99 0.22
CA MET A 82 0.21 -6.38 0.47
C MET A 82 -0.97 -7.15 1.05
N ASP A 83 -1.61 -6.61 2.08
CA ASP A 83 -2.73 -7.26 2.74
C ASP A 83 -3.93 -7.44 1.79
N ALA A 84 -4.22 -6.45 0.95
CA ALA A 84 -5.32 -6.52 -0.01
C ALA A 84 -5.06 -7.52 -1.14
N ILE A 85 -3.84 -7.55 -1.68
CA ILE A 85 -3.44 -8.51 -2.71
C ILE A 85 -3.39 -9.93 -2.14
N LEU A 86 -2.80 -10.12 -0.95
CA LEU A 86 -2.75 -11.43 -0.28
C LEU A 86 -4.15 -11.98 -0.08
N ARG A 87 -5.11 -11.15 0.37
CA ARG A 87 -6.52 -11.55 0.50
C ARG A 87 -7.10 -12.02 -0.82
N GLN A 88 -6.89 -11.28 -1.92
CA GLN A 88 -7.41 -11.71 -3.21
C GLN A 88 -6.75 -13.00 -3.71
N CYS A 89 -5.42 -13.13 -3.58
CA CYS A 89 -4.73 -14.37 -3.94
C CYS A 89 -5.28 -15.55 -3.12
N ALA A 90 -5.60 -15.33 -1.85
CA ALA A 90 -6.23 -16.34 -1.00
C ALA A 90 -7.69 -16.65 -1.41
N GLU A 91 -8.48 -15.65 -1.80
CA GLU A 91 -9.82 -15.88 -2.39
C GLU A 91 -9.76 -16.74 -3.66
N ARG A 92 -8.69 -16.56 -4.44
CA ARG A 92 -8.44 -17.31 -5.67
C ARG A 92 -7.76 -18.65 -5.44
N LYS A 93 -7.57 -19.06 -4.18
CA LYS A 93 -6.87 -20.30 -3.80
C LYS A 93 -5.50 -20.44 -4.45
N ALA A 94 -4.78 -19.32 -4.58
CA ALA A 94 -3.43 -19.31 -5.12
C ALA A 94 -2.45 -19.92 -4.10
N LYS A 95 -1.39 -20.54 -4.60
CA LYS A 95 -0.25 -21.00 -3.80
C LYS A 95 0.70 -19.83 -3.54
N LEU A 96 0.89 -19.47 -2.27
CA LEU A 96 1.59 -18.25 -1.86
C LEU A 96 3.04 -18.54 -1.47
N TYR A 97 3.99 -18.04 -2.24
CA TYR A 97 5.41 -18.12 -1.92
C TYR A 97 5.86 -16.74 -1.47
N MET A 98 6.26 -16.62 -0.21
CA MET A 98 6.60 -15.32 0.37
C MET A 98 8.09 -15.24 0.64
N MET A 99 8.72 -14.15 0.21
CA MET A 99 10.15 -13.93 0.43
C MET A 99 10.46 -12.45 0.61
N ALA A 100 11.72 -12.14 0.93
CA ALA A 100 12.20 -10.78 0.94
C ALA A 100 13.63 -10.71 0.38
N VAL A 101 13.92 -9.67 -0.42
CA VAL A 101 15.30 -9.30 -0.74
C VAL A 101 15.83 -8.18 0.17
N TRP A 102 14.99 -7.68 1.08
CA TRP A 102 15.34 -6.77 2.17
C TRP A 102 15.34 -7.51 3.50
N ALA A 103 16.34 -7.25 4.35
CA ALA A 103 16.40 -7.86 5.68
C ALA A 103 15.18 -7.49 6.54
N THR A 104 14.68 -6.25 6.41
CA THR A 104 13.47 -5.77 7.11
C THR A 104 12.19 -6.47 6.67
N GLY A 105 12.14 -6.93 5.43
CA GLY A 105 11.00 -7.64 4.87
C GLY A 105 10.70 -8.95 5.57
N HIS A 106 11.74 -9.62 6.11
CA HIS A 106 11.59 -10.91 6.80
C HIS A 106 10.56 -10.87 7.94
N ASN A 107 10.67 -9.86 8.82
CA ASN A 107 9.75 -9.71 9.94
C ASN A 107 8.34 -9.33 9.46
N LEU A 108 8.25 -8.49 8.42
CA LEU A 108 6.98 -8.07 7.85
C LEU A 108 6.21 -9.24 7.22
N THR A 109 6.91 -10.18 6.57
CA THR A 109 6.30 -11.42 6.08
C THR A 109 5.71 -12.24 7.22
N GLY A 110 6.49 -12.49 8.28
CA GLY A 110 6.01 -13.25 9.44
C GLY A 110 4.82 -12.60 10.12
N GLU A 111 4.85 -11.27 10.30
CA GLU A 111 3.73 -10.51 10.86
C GLU A 111 2.47 -10.58 9.98
N THR A 112 2.63 -10.47 8.66
CA THR A 112 1.50 -10.54 7.72
C THR A 112 0.84 -11.92 7.78
N ILE A 113 1.64 -12.98 7.83
CA ILE A 113 1.13 -14.35 7.99
C ILE A 113 0.36 -14.49 9.31
N ALA A 114 0.94 -14.03 10.42
CA ALA A 114 0.35 -14.17 11.74
C ALA A 114 -0.92 -13.31 11.97
N LYS A 115 -0.98 -12.12 11.36
CA LYS A 115 -2.06 -11.14 11.59
C LYS A 115 -3.17 -11.21 10.53
N ILE A 116 -2.86 -11.65 9.32
CA ILE A 116 -3.77 -11.60 8.15
C ILE A 116 -4.05 -13.01 7.64
N LEU A 117 -3.03 -13.74 7.16
CA LEU A 117 -3.25 -15.03 6.50
C LEU A 117 -3.86 -16.06 7.45
N ASN A 118 -3.18 -16.39 8.56
CA ASN A 118 -3.63 -17.44 9.48
C ASN A 118 -5.00 -17.15 10.11
N PRO A 119 -5.32 -15.91 10.56
CA PRO A 119 -6.63 -15.64 11.17
C PRO A 119 -7.78 -15.56 10.16
N GLU A 120 -7.53 -15.12 8.93
CA GLU A 120 -8.58 -14.92 7.92
C GLU A 120 -8.80 -16.14 7.02
N TYR A 121 -7.77 -16.99 6.89
CA TYR A 121 -7.73 -18.18 6.05
C TYR A 121 -7.16 -19.37 6.81
N PRO A 122 -7.83 -19.84 7.89
CA PRO A 122 -7.35 -20.96 8.70
C PRO A 122 -7.21 -22.28 7.92
N GLU A 123 -7.82 -22.38 6.73
CA GLU A 123 -7.70 -23.51 5.82
C GLU A 123 -6.37 -23.56 5.06
N TYR A 124 -5.64 -22.43 4.97
CA TYR A 124 -4.33 -22.38 4.32
C TYR A 124 -3.28 -23.10 5.16
N GLN A 125 -2.68 -24.17 4.61
CA GLN A 125 -1.72 -25.00 5.30
C GLN A 125 -0.29 -24.67 4.91
N TYR A 126 0.59 -24.54 5.91
CA TYR A 126 2.01 -24.29 5.70
C TYR A 126 2.67 -25.43 4.91
N GLY A 127 3.43 -25.09 3.87
CA GLY A 127 4.13 -26.03 2.99
C GLY A 127 3.25 -26.70 1.93
N ILE A 128 1.92 -26.50 1.99
CA ILE A 128 0.96 -26.95 0.97
C ILE A 128 0.41 -25.76 0.19
N ASP A 129 -0.16 -24.78 0.91
CA ASP A 129 -0.82 -23.60 0.33
C ASP A 129 0.05 -22.35 0.39
N TYR A 130 0.92 -22.26 1.39
CA TYR A 130 1.85 -21.14 1.52
C TYR A 130 3.19 -21.55 2.15
N VAL A 131 4.25 -20.84 1.79
CA VAL A 131 5.58 -20.98 2.39
C VAL A 131 6.22 -19.62 2.63
N ASN A 132 6.91 -19.48 3.76
CA ASN A 132 7.75 -18.33 4.05
C ASN A 132 9.22 -18.70 3.80
N LEU A 133 9.78 -18.24 2.70
CA LEU A 133 11.18 -18.46 2.33
C LEU A 133 12.14 -17.52 3.06
N GLY A 134 11.60 -16.45 3.68
CA GLY A 134 12.37 -15.49 4.45
C GLY A 134 13.25 -14.57 3.60
N TYR A 135 14.23 -13.95 4.26
CA TYR A 135 15.16 -13.03 3.63
C TYR A 135 16.36 -13.77 3.06
N LYS A 136 16.78 -13.37 1.86
CA LYS A 136 18.07 -13.77 1.29
C LYS A 136 18.83 -12.55 0.79
N ALA A 137 20.10 -12.46 1.16
CA ALA A 137 20.99 -11.40 0.69
C ALA A 137 21.41 -11.64 -0.78
N GLY A 138 21.67 -10.56 -1.51
CA GLY A 138 22.20 -10.61 -2.88
C GLY A 138 21.56 -9.63 -3.86
N ASN A 139 20.60 -8.83 -3.40
CA ASN A 139 19.94 -7.77 -4.18
C ASN A 139 19.46 -8.26 -5.56
N GLN A 140 19.70 -7.51 -6.63
CA GLN A 140 19.39 -7.91 -8.00
C GLN A 140 20.14 -9.18 -8.46
N GLY A 141 21.33 -9.43 -7.88
CA GLY A 141 22.10 -10.64 -8.13
C GLY A 141 21.38 -11.90 -7.65
N LEU A 142 20.69 -11.82 -6.50
CA LEU A 142 19.83 -12.89 -6.02
C LEU A 142 18.69 -13.16 -7.00
N ILE A 143 17.97 -12.13 -7.46
CA ILE A 143 16.84 -12.30 -8.39
C ILE A 143 17.31 -13.03 -9.65
N ARG A 144 18.48 -12.65 -10.20
CA ARG A 144 19.08 -13.32 -11.36
C ARG A 144 19.45 -14.78 -11.08
N LEU A 145 19.93 -15.10 -9.88
CA LEU A 145 20.24 -16.47 -9.50
C LEU A 145 18.97 -17.32 -9.36
N LEU A 146 17.93 -16.80 -8.71
CA LEU A 146 16.64 -17.48 -8.58
C LEU A 146 15.96 -17.73 -9.94
N TYR A 147 16.18 -16.84 -10.91
CA TYR A 147 15.74 -17.06 -12.28
C TYR A 147 16.36 -18.29 -12.94
N VAL A 148 17.59 -18.65 -12.58
CA VAL A 148 18.32 -19.80 -13.13
C VAL A 148 18.12 -21.05 -12.28
N ASP A 149 18.30 -20.92 -10.96
CA ASP A 149 18.33 -22.03 -10.01
C ASP A 149 17.86 -21.55 -8.62
N PHE A 150 16.60 -21.82 -8.32
CA PHE A 150 15.94 -21.39 -7.10
C PHE A 150 16.47 -22.14 -5.86
N LYS A 151 16.56 -23.47 -5.97
CA LYS A 151 16.92 -24.35 -4.85
C LYS A 151 18.39 -24.25 -4.48
N ARG A 152 19.27 -23.88 -5.41
CA ARG A 152 20.66 -23.55 -5.07
C ARG A 152 20.79 -22.37 -4.10
N MET A 153 19.85 -21.43 -4.15
CA MET A 153 19.86 -20.28 -3.24
C MET A 153 19.12 -20.56 -1.93
N TYR A 154 18.13 -21.43 -1.93
CA TYR A 154 17.34 -21.78 -0.74
C TYR A 154 17.52 -23.26 -0.36
N SER A 155 18.31 -23.50 0.69
CA SER A 155 18.44 -24.83 1.31
C SER A 155 17.37 -25.08 2.38
N THR A 156 16.95 -24.02 3.07
CA THR A 156 15.87 -24.05 4.06
C THR A 156 14.91 -22.88 3.85
N ASP A 157 13.70 -23.02 4.36
CA ASP A 157 12.76 -21.90 4.51
C ASP A 157 13.10 -21.03 5.73
N ALA A 158 12.23 -20.05 6.04
CA ALA A 158 12.39 -19.16 7.19
C ALA A 158 12.31 -19.87 8.55
N ALA A 159 11.64 -21.02 8.63
CA ALA A 159 11.50 -21.82 9.84
C ALA A 159 12.66 -22.80 10.04
N GLY A 160 13.58 -22.90 9.08
CA GLY A 160 14.68 -23.87 9.08
C GLY A 160 14.29 -25.25 8.52
N THR A 161 13.09 -25.39 7.97
CA THR A 161 12.65 -26.61 7.28
C THR A 161 13.44 -26.77 5.98
N ALA A 162 13.96 -27.96 5.70
CA ALA A 162 14.67 -28.23 4.46
C ALA A 162 13.74 -28.01 3.26
N ILE A 163 14.15 -27.23 2.26
CA ILE A 163 13.30 -26.86 1.10
C ILE A 163 12.77 -28.10 0.37
N ASP A 164 13.59 -29.13 0.24
CA ASP A 164 13.19 -30.37 -0.44
C ASP A 164 12.17 -31.21 0.35
N SER A 165 11.94 -30.91 1.63
CA SER A 165 10.89 -31.54 2.44
C SER A 165 9.55 -30.80 2.38
N ILE A 166 9.49 -29.64 1.71
CA ILE A 166 8.28 -28.82 1.61
C ILE A 166 7.53 -29.19 0.32
N PRO A 167 6.31 -29.76 0.40
CA PRO A 167 5.61 -30.28 -0.79
C PRO A 167 5.42 -29.26 -1.92
N MET A 168 5.01 -28.03 -1.62
CA MET A 168 4.82 -26.99 -2.64
C MET A 168 6.12 -26.51 -3.31
N MET A 169 7.30 -26.87 -2.77
CA MET A 169 8.60 -26.54 -3.36
C MET A 169 9.13 -27.62 -4.31
N GLU A 170 8.48 -28.79 -4.40
CA GLU A 170 8.95 -29.93 -5.22
C GLU A 170 9.22 -29.52 -6.67
N ASN A 171 8.29 -28.77 -7.28
CA ASN A 171 8.31 -28.37 -8.68
C ASN A 171 8.82 -26.94 -8.94
N ILE A 172 9.52 -26.34 -7.96
CA ILE A 172 10.05 -24.97 -8.04
C ILE A 172 11.57 -25.04 -8.22
N ASN A 173 12.02 -24.97 -9.48
CA ASN A 173 13.45 -24.98 -9.81
C ASN A 173 13.95 -23.60 -10.28
N SER A 174 13.03 -22.73 -10.72
CA SER A 174 13.36 -21.39 -11.22
C SER A 174 12.18 -20.43 -11.03
N LEU A 175 12.44 -19.13 -11.12
CA LEU A 175 11.36 -18.12 -11.15
C LEU A 175 10.37 -18.31 -12.32
N LYS A 176 10.74 -19.04 -13.38
CA LYS A 176 9.84 -19.34 -14.50
C LYS A 176 8.69 -20.29 -14.13
N ASN A 177 8.77 -20.93 -12.96
CA ASN A 177 7.73 -21.83 -12.48
C ASN A 177 6.57 -21.10 -11.79
N PHE A 178 6.62 -19.76 -11.71
CA PHE A 178 5.60 -18.92 -11.12
C PHE A 178 4.71 -18.30 -12.20
N ASP A 179 3.42 -18.21 -11.88
CA ASP A 179 2.41 -17.63 -12.77
C ASP A 179 2.34 -16.10 -12.62
N LEU A 180 2.76 -15.59 -11.45
CA LEU A 180 2.79 -14.16 -11.15
C LEU A 180 3.85 -13.86 -10.08
N ILE A 181 4.59 -12.77 -10.29
CA ILE A 181 5.45 -12.15 -9.28
C ILE A 181 4.82 -10.82 -8.88
N ILE A 182 4.63 -10.61 -7.58
CA ILE A 182 4.18 -9.33 -7.02
C ILE A 182 5.25 -8.82 -6.07
N SER A 183 5.91 -7.72 -6.46
CA SER A 183 6.91 -7.07 -5.63
C SER A 183 6.31 -5.87 -4.90
N PHE A 184 6.59 -5.79 -3.61
CA PHE A 184 6.20 -4.67 -2.77
C PHE A 184 7.45 -3.90 -2.39
N GLY A 185 7.70 -2.79 -3.09
CA GLY A 185 9.01 -2.14 -3.09
C GLY A 185 9.00 -0.76 -2.47
N GLY A 186 9.82 -0.54 -1.45
CA GLY A 186 10.09 0.79 -0.88
C GLY A 186 11.24 1.55 -1.54
N GLY A 187 12.01 0.89 -2.40
CA GLY A 187 13.23 1.44 -2.98
C GLY A 187 14.01 0.39 -3.79
N PHE A 188 15.31 0.26 -3.52
CA PHE A 188 16.19 -0.68 -4.20
C PHE A 188 16.66 -1.82 -3.27
N PRO A 189 16.60 -3.09 -3.69
CA PRO A 189 15.85 -3.56 -4.86
C PRO A 189 14.34 -3.39 -4.67
N GLY A 190 13.59 -3.27 -5.75
CA GLY A 190 12.13 -3.25 -5.73
C GLY A 190 11.55 -3.76 -7.04
N ILE A 191 10.35 -3.30 -7.39
CA ILE A 191 9.60 -3.77 -8.57
C ILE A 191 10.46 -3.70 -9.85
N LYS A 192 11.26 -2.64 -10.02
CA LYS A 192 12.14 -2.46 -11.18
C LYS A 192 13.09 -3.65 -11.37
N GLU A 193 13.73 -4.11 -10.31
CA GLU A 193 14.67 -5.23 -10.40
C GLU A 193 13.96 -6.55 -10.69
N TRP A 194 12.75 -6.76 -10.16
CA TRP A 194 11.94 -7.93 -10.52
C TRP A 194 11.51 -7.93 -11.98
N ILE A 195 11.18 -6.76 -12.55
CA ILE A 195 10.90 -6.61 -13.99
C ILE A 195 12.15 -6.98 -14.80
N LEU A 196 13.29 -6.36 -14.50
CA LEU A 196 14.49 -6.44 -15.34
C LEU A 196 15.19 -7.81 -15.27
N TYR A 197 15.23 -8.43 -14.10
CA TYR A 197 16.04 -9.64 -13.86
C TYR A 197 15.22 -10.93 -13.80
N ALA A 198 13.89 -10.86 -13.71
CA ALA A 198 13.01 -12.03 -13.74
C ALA A 198 11.92 -11.90 -14.82
N GLY A 199 11.10 -10.85 -14.74
CA GLY A 199 9.92 -10.65 -15.58
C GLY A 199 10.21 -10.65 -17.07
N ASP A 200 11.00 -9.69 -17.56
CA ASP A 200 11.26 -9.53 -18.99
C ASP A 200 12.08 -10.68 -19.60
N PRO A 201 13.15 -11.20 -18.94
CA PRO A 201 13.88 -12.36 -19.45
C PRO A 201 13.05 -13.65 -19.46
N GLY A 202 12.17 -13.83 -18.47
CA GLY A 202 11.37 -15.04 -18.30
C GLY A 202 9.98 -14.99 -18.92
N LYS A 203 9.53 -13.81 -19.38
CA LYS A 203 8.13 -13.52 -19.71
C LYS A 203 7.17 -13.89 -18.58
N ILE A 204 7.63 -13.69 -17.35
CA ILE A 204 6.85 -13.91 -16.14
C ILE A 204 6.06 -12.62 -15.87
N PRO A 205 4.73 -12.69 -15.70
CA PRO A 205 3.94 -11.54 -15.30
C PRO A 205 4.47 -10.93 -14.00
N VAL A 206 4.71 -9.62 -14.00
CA VAL A 206 5.12 -8.86 -12.81
C VAL A 206 4.09 -7.79 -12.52
N GLY A 207 3.61 -7.73 -11.28
CA GLY A 207 2.83 -6.63 -10.72
C GLY A 207 3.51 -6.09 -9.46
N GLY A 208 2.92 -5.09 -8.82
CA GLY A 208 3.44 -4.67 -7.52
C GLY A 208 2.77 -3.48 -6.88
N GLY A 209 3.22 -3.21 -5.66
CA GLY A 209 2.89 -2.02 -4.89
C GLY A 209 4.16 -1.28 -4.48
N CYS A 210 4.17 0.05 -4.53
CA CYS A 210 5.31 0.84 -4.10
C CYS A 210 4.87 2.14 -3.45
N THR A 211 5.83 2.86 -2.84
CA THR A 211 5.58 4.22 -2.36
C THR A 211 5.15 5.15 -3.50
N ALA A 212 4.41 6.22 -3.16
CA ALA A 212 3.99 7.23 -4.13
C ALA A 212 5.18 7.88 -4.87
N VAL A 213 6.33 8.01 -4.19
CA VAL A 213 7.55 8.59 -4.79
C VAL A 213 8.24 7.66 -5.78
N SER A 214 8.06 6.34 -5.64
CA SER A 214 8.64 5.34 -6.55
C SER A 214 7.76 5.07 -7.77
N ALA A 215 6.44 5.28 -7.68
CA ALA A 215 5.50 4.94 -8.74
C ALA A 215 5.81 5.58 -10.11
N PRO A 216 6.20 6.88 -10.21
CA PRO A 216 6.54 7.50 -11.50
C PRO A 216 7.68 6.81 -12.26
N LEU A 217 8.61 6.17 -11.54
CA LEU A 217 9.75 5.46 -12.13
C LEU A 217 9.33 4.15 -12.82
N LEU A 218 8.13 3.66 -12.53
CA LEU A 218 7.62 2.37 -13.00
C LEU A 218 6.62 2.50 -14.16
N TYR A 219 6.04 3.68 -14.39
CA TYR A 219 5.11 3.90 -15.51
C TYR A 219 5.66 3.53 -16.89
N PRO A 220 6.95 3.76 -17.23
CA PRO A 220 7.47 3.34 -18.54
C PRO A 220 7.41 1.83 -18.80
N TYR A 221 7.30 1.00 -17.76
CA TYR A 221 7.20 -0.46 -17.90
C TYR A 221 5.76 -0.92 -18.10
N TYR A 222 4.76 -0.10 -17.78
CA TYR A 222 3.35 -0.43 -17.98
C TYR A 222 2.88 -0.06 -19.40
N PRO A 223 2.09 -0.92 -20.08
CA PRO A 223 1.60 -2.23 -19.66
C PRO A 223 2.46 -3.42 -20.12
N ASN A 224 3.56 -3.18 -20.84
CA ASN A 224 4.26 -4.23 -21.58
C ASN A 224 5.13 -5.15 -20.71
N GLN A 225 5.79 -4.58 -19.70
CA GLN A 225 6.71 -5.28 -18.79
C GLN A 225 6.17 -5.34 -17.35
N LEU A 226 5.12 -4.58 -17.04
CA LEU A 226 4.45 -4.53 -15.75
C LEU A 226 2.94 -4.63 -15.97
N VAL A 227 2.30 -5.62 -15.35
CA VAL A 227 0.86 -5.91 -15.44
C VAL A 227 0.03 -4.78 -14.86
N GLY A 228 0.44 -4.25 -13.72
CA GLY A 228 -0.21 -3.14 -13.04
C GLY A 228 0.54 -2.77 -11.76
N LEU A 229 0.14 -1.66 -11.16
CA LEU A 229 0.90 -0.98 -10.11
C LEU A 229 -0.03 -0.27 -9.12
N LEU A 230 0.22 -0.48 -7.83
CA LEU A 230 -0.39 0.29 -6.75
C LEU A 230 0.64 1.32 -6.25
N GLY A 231 0.34 2.61 -6.45
CA GLY A 231 1.20 3.70 -6.03
C GLY A 231 0.68 4.39 -4.78
N GLY A 232 1.40 4.22 -3.67
CA GLY A 232 1.11 4.85 -2.38
C GLY A 232 -0.26 4.52 -1.77
N ALA A 233 -0.62 5.25 -0.71
CA ALA A 233 -1.88 5.00 0.01
C ALA A 233 -3.12 5.04 -0.90
N LYS A 234 -3.08 5.86 -1.96
CA LYS A 234 -4.13 5.90 -2.99
C LYS A 234 -4.28 4.57 -3.72
N GLY A 235 -3.18 4.01 -4.24
CA GLY A 235 -3.22 2.71 -4.92
C GLY A 235 -3.72 1.58 -4.03
N ALA A 236 -3.40 1.63 -2.73
CA ALA A 236 -3.96 0.70 -1.76
C ALA A 236 -5.48 0.86 -1.61
N ALA A 237 -5.97 2.09 -1.44
CA ALA A 237 -7.39 2.38 -1.30
C ALA A 237 -8.20 1.95 -2.54
N GLU A 238 -7.69 2.24 -3.74
CA GLU A 238 -8.30 1.82 -5.01
C GLU A 238 -8.43 0.29 -5.07
N TYR A 239 -7.38 -0.46 -4.73
CA TYR A 239 -7.41 -1.92 -4.76
C TYR A 239 -8.34 -2.52 -3.70
N GLU A 240 -8.35 -1.95 -2.49
CA GLU A 240 -9.28 -2.36 -1.43
C GLU A 240 -10.73 -2.10 -1.85
N ALA A 241 -11.02 -0.99 -2.53
CA ALA A 241 -12.35 -0.72 -3.07
C ALA A 241 -12.78 -1.75 -4.13
N ALA A 242 -11.87 -2.13 -5.03
CA ALA A 242 -12.09 -3.23 -5.99
C ALA A 242 -12.40 -4.55 -5.27
N LEU A 243 -11.63 -4.85 -4.21
CA LEU A 243 -11.82 -6.06 -3.40
C LEU A 243 -13.20 -6.08 -2.72
N LEU A 244 -13.62 -4.97 -2.11
CA LEU A 244 -14.95 -4.84 -1.48
C LEU A 244 -16.11 -5.01 -2.47
N LYS A 245 -15.91 -4.54 -3.71
CA LYS A 245 -16.90 -4.64 -4.78
C LYS A 245 -17.04 -6.07 -5.27
N ALA A 246 -15.92 -6.73 -5.53
CA ALA A 246 -15.87 -8.09 -6.10
C ALA A 246 -16.20 -9.19 -5.08
N TYR A 247 -15.78 -9.03 -3.82
CA TYR A 247 -15.89 -10.06 -2.79
C TYR A 247 -16.79 -9.59 -1.63
N PRO A 248 -18.06 -10.03 -1.58
CA PRO A 248 -19.03 -9.59 -0.58
C PRO A 248 -18.59 -9.80 0.88
N LYS A 249 -17.73 -10.79 1.14
CA LYS A 249 -17.25 -11.11 2.50
C LYS A 249 -16.44 -9.99 3.16
N PHE A 250 -15.85 -9.10 2.36
CA PHE A 250 -15.10 -7.96 2.90
C PHE A 250 -15.98 -6.73 3.13
N ARG A 251 -17.23 -6.71 2.65
CA ARG A 251 -18.13 -5.56 2.83
C ARG A 251 -18.33 -5.24 4.29
N GLY A 252 -18.23 -3.95 4.64
CA GLY A 252 -18.32 -3.46 6.01
C GLY A 252 -17.03 -3.62 6.83
N ARG A 253 -15.99 -4.25 6.28
CA ARG A 253 -14.68 -4.29 6.93
C ARG A 253 -13.98 -2.94 6.78
N LYS A 254 -13.31 -2.50 7.84
CA LYS A 254 -12.41 -1.34 7.76
C LYS A 254 -11.15 -1.74 7.02
N MET A 255 -10.95 -1.13 5.86
CA MET A 255 -9.79 -1.35 5.01
C MET A 255 -8.77 -0.23 5.25
N ALA A 256 -7.48 -0.60 5.40
CA ALA A 256 -6.47 0.30 5.94
C ALA A 256 -6.08 1.38 4.94
N GLY A 257 -5.92 1.03 3.66
CA GLY A 257 -5.65 1.96 2.57
C GLY A 257 -6.76 2.99 2.41
N MET A 258 -8.02 2.56 2.36
CA MET A 258 -9.19 3.46 2.30
C MET A 258 -9.26 4.37 3.52
N SER A 259 -8.98 3.86 4.73
CA SER A 259 -8.96 4.67 5.95
C SER A 259 -7.86 5.74 5.91
N LEU A 260 -6.68 5.40 5.40
CA LEU A 260 -5.58 6.34 5.21
C LEU A 260 -5.93 7.42 4.18
N MET A 261 -6.48 7.04 3.03
CA MET A 261 -6.87 7.97 1.97
C MET A 261 -7.97 8.93 2.43
N MET A 262 -8.93 8.44 3.23
CA MET A 262 -9.93 9.29 3.88
C MET A 262 -9.29 10.31 4.82
N SER A 263 -8.37 9.87 5.68
CA SER A 263 -7.67 10.77 6.61
C SER A 263 -6.91 11.88 5.87
N GLN A 264 -6.26 11.53 4.76
CA GLN A 264 -5.54 12.48 3.91
C GLN A 264 -6.51 13.44 3.22
N THR A 265 -7.58 12.95 2.60
CA THR A 265 -8.56 13.78 1.89
C THR A 265 -9.17 14.82 2.83
N VAL A 266 -9.57 14.39 4.03
CA VAL A 266 -10.10 15.25 5.08
C VAL A 266 -9.08 16.32 5.50
N ALA A 267 -7.83 15.92 5.77
CA ALA A 267 -6.78 16.86 6.14
C ALA A 267 -6.56 17.93 5.05
N HIS A 268 -6.54 17.53 3.77
CA HIS A 268 -6.39 18.46 2.65
C HIS A 268 -7.60 19.40 2.51
N LEU A 269 -8.83 18.91 2.67
CA LEU A 269 -10.04 19.74 2.67
C LEU A 269 -9.99 20.80 3.77
N VAL A 270 -9.55 20.41 4.97
CA VAL A 270 -9.41 21.32 6.11
C VAL A 270 -8.38 22.41 5.82
N ILE A 271 -7.21 22.04 5.29
CA ILE A 271 -6.18 23.01 4.90
C ILE A 271 -6.72 23.96 3.82
N MET A 272 -7.42 23.45 2.80
CA MET A 272 -8.03 24.29 1.76
C MET A 272 -9.05 25.28 2.35
N LEU A 273 -9.90 24.84 3.28
CA LEU A 273 -10.85 25.71 3.97
C LEU A 273 -10.15 26.81 4.77
N PHE A 274 -9.05 26.50 5.47
CA PHE A 274 -8.26 27.50 6.18
C PHE A 274 -7.60 28.51 5.24
N ILE A 275 -7.08 28.06 4.10
CA ILE A 275 -6.53 28.95 3.07
C ILE A 275 -7.61 29.89 2.54
N LEU A 276 -8.79 29.37 2.21
CA LEU A 276 -9.94 30.18 1.73
C LEU A 276 -10.41 31.19 2.78
N PHE A 277 -10.52 30.77 4.04
CA PHE A 277 -10.90 31.63 5.15
C PHE A 277 -9.87 32.76 5.37
N GLY A 278 -8.58 32.41 5.42
CA GLY A 278 -7.49 33.37 5.58
C GLY A 278 -7.43 34.39 4.45
N ASN A 279 -7.60 33.93 3.21
CA ASN A 279 -7.66 34.80 2.04
C ASN A 279 -8.86 35.74 2.09
N THR A 280 -10.05 35.22 2.44
CA THR A 280 -11.27 36.04 2.54
C THR A 280 -11.13 37.11 3.62
N LEU A 281 -10.60 36.75 4.80
CA LEU A 281 -10.34 37.69 5.89
C LEU A 281 -9.32 38.78 5.49
N TYR A 282 -8.25 38.40 4.80
CA TYR A 282 -7.26 39.34 4.26
C TYR A 282 -7.89 40.35 3.28
N PHE A 283 -8.71 39.88 2.34
CA PHE A 283 -9.38 40.76 1.37
C PHE A 283 -10.41 41.69 2.03
N LEU A 284 -11.16 41.20 3.01
CA LEU A 284 -12.10 42.02 3.79
C LEU A 284 -11.36 43.10 4.60
N LEU A 285 -10.24 42.75 5.24
CA LEU A 285 -9.39 43.71 5.97
C LEU A 285 -8.78 44.78 5.04
N ARG A 286 -8.33 44.36 3.86
CA ARG A 286 -7.78 45.27 2.83
C ARG A 286 -8.85 46.21 2.27
N ALA A 287 -10.06 45.71 2.00
CA ALA A 287 -11.19 46.52 1.55
C ALA A 287 -11.69 47.51 2.62
N SER A 288 -11.52 47.17 3.90
CA SER A 288 -11.90 48.00 5.04
C SER A 288 -10.89 49.12 5.37
N GLY A 289 -9.82 49.30 4.59
CA GLY A 289 -8.84 50.39 4.77
C GLY A 289 -7.92 50.27 5.99
N LYS A 290 -8.03 49.22 6.81
CA LYS A 290 -7.21 49.03 8.03
C LYS A 290 -5.81 48.40 7.79
N GLY A 291 -5.41 48.21 6.53
CA GLY A 291 -4.11 47.64 6.15
C GLY A 291 -2.97 48.64 5.96
N ARG A 292 -3.17 49.92 6.28
CA ARG A 292 -2.12 50.96 6.26
C ARG A 292 -2.12 51.72 7.58
N SER A 293 -1.39 51.17 8.55
CA SER A 293 -0.82 51.86 9.71
C SER A 293 0.37 51.04 10.18
#